data_AF-A0A538JXM2-F1
#
_entry.id   AF-A0A538JXM2-F1
#
_cell.length_a   1.000
_cell.length_b   1.000
_cell.length_c   1.000
_cell.angle_alpha   90.00
_cell.angle_beta   90.00
_cell.angle_gamma   90.00
#
_symmetry.space_group_name_H-M   'P 1'
#
loop_
_entity.id
_entity.type
_entity.pdbx_description
1 polymer ?
#
loop_
_entity_poly.entity_id
_entity_poly.type
_entity_poly.pdbx_seq_one_letter_code
_entity_poly.pdbx_strand_id
1 'polypeptide(L)'
;MSSSLLDWSVRRGVRRNPALGRRASARLGFSRPMGLRICLVSPFAWSQPHDVNEHVAGIARELRKLGHAVTVLASSNRARDLAAGRRALLDGLDAEVVVVGPAVPISRRSRIGVPVGARANLSLALALGRFDVVHGFEPGLPSLSYLALRDAQALAVATFLSPERLGYPPGRAQRDRLLARLDALVATTEATAEAAAARFPGQYEVIGEGVDPVLFEPDAKRNLIVLEWRPNERALVRGAFRALEELPDWELVLLRTKPLAGRPTIPRLLRGRVHVRTSRDGPARAPLLAQASVFVPALAGLERVRLEASAAGCAIADPPGTHEQPELAGAEVSRLGENREFRERKAERARSEAGEQSFAAVAAELNELYRSLTKRRQVPGREAEPLADRDWIVCDLHMHTSWSHDCAVDPADLIMHAEAIGLGAIAVTDHNVFAGALETAALARDHELIVIPGEEIKTDGQGEVIGLFLREEIPRGLSFAETVRAIKEQDGLVYLPHPFDRLHSIAEPATLQHHLAEIDVFEVYNARLLFEAYNEEALRFARKYNLTMGAGSDAHVLQGVGTGAMRMRAFDGPEEFLLSLRSAQVLRRPRSLVYLQGLKWMAQAKERVR
;
A
#
# COMPACT_ATOMS: atom_id res chain seq x y z
N MET A 1 70.16 28.41 9.32
CA MET A 1 69.14 28.58 8.26
C MET A 1 68.02 27.59 8.54
N SER A 2 66.75 28.06 8.54
CA SER A 2 65.47 27.30 8.67
C SER A 2 65.50 25.99 9.50
N SER A 3 65.07 25.91 10.77
CA SER A 3 63.72 26.18 11.33
C SER A 3 62.59 25.49 10.54
N SER A 4 61.63 24.77 11.12
CA SER A 4 61.25 24.47 12.52
C SER A 4 60.42 23.17 12.52
N LEU A 5 59.94 22.54 13.61
CA LEU A 5 59.69 22.92 15.02
C LEU A 5 60.14 21.78 15.96
N LEU A 6 59.85 21.87 17.27
CA LEU A 6 59.83 20.74 18.20
C LEU A 6 58.44 20.60 18.87
N ASP A 7 58.12 19.37 19.28
CA ASP A 7 57.07 18.99 20.22
C ASP A 7 57.33 19.58 21.64
N TRP A 8 56.27 19.77 22.47
CA TRP A 8 56.23 19.44 23.91
C TRP A 8 54.91 19.84 24.62
N SER A 9 54.11 18.83 24.97
CA SER A 9 53.44 18.62 26.29
C SER A 9 52.26 19.50 26.83
N VAL A 10 51.14 18.79 27.11
CA VAL A 10 50.39 18.72 28.40
C VAL A 10 49.68 19.96 29.02
N ARG A 11 48.33 19.84 29.21
CA ARG A 11 47.66 20.03 30.54
C ARG A 11 46.19 19.54 30.66
N ARG A 12 46.02 18.44 31.41
CA ARG A 12 45.01 18.10 32.46
C ARG A 12 43.47 18.20 32.26
N GLY A 13 42.80 17.11 32.67
CA GLY A 13 41.37 16.98 33.04
C GLY A 13 40.71 15.80 32.30
N VAL A 14 40.01 14.82 32.90
CA VAL A 14 39.34 14.68 34.21
C VAL A 14 39.50 13.23 34.76
N ARG A 15 39.23 13.02 36.06
CA ARG A 15 39.44 11.76 36.81
C ARG A 15 38.57 10.58 36.31
N ARG A 16 39.13 9.37 36.33
CA ARG A 16 38.36 8.11 36.37
C ARG A 16 37.88 7.83 37.80
N ASN A 17 36.68 7.28 37.96
CA ASN A 17 36.25 6.57 39.17
C ASN A 17 35.59 5.24 38.76
N PRO A 18 36.10 4.06 39.18
CA PRO A 18 35.63 2.77 38.68
C PRO A 18 34.65 2.11 39.65
N ALA A 19 33.34 2.25 39.41
CA ALA A 19 32.33 1.45 40.09
C ALA A 19 31.02 1.37 39.28
N LEU A 20 30.74 0.18 38.72
CA LEU A 20 29.49 -0.57 38.87
C LEU A 20 29.58 -1.85 38.04
N GLY A 21 29.41 -2.99 38.71
CA GLY A 21 29.70 -4.31 38.15
C GLY A 21 28.56 -4.88 37.31
N ARG A 22 28.93 -5.82 36.42
CA ARG A 22 27.98 -6.75 35.77
C ARG A 22 27.14 -7.50 36.81
N ARG A 23 25.80 -7.43 36.70
CA ARG A 23 24.75 -8.41 37.06
C ARG A 23 23.40 -7.69 36.97
N ALA A 24 22.30 -8.29 36.50
CA ALA A 24 22.11 -9.58 35.85
C ALA A 24 20.93 -9.48 34.86
N SER A 25 20.89 -10.38 33.87
CA SER A 25 19.73 -10.54 32.98
C SER A 25 18.57 -11.16 33.76
N ALA A 26 17.66 -10.34 34.28
CA ALA A 26 16.38 -10.79 34.81
C ALA A 26 15.35 -10.80 33.66
N ARG A 27 15.25 -11.95 32.98
CA ARG A 27 14.19 -12.19 31.98
C ARG A 27 12.83 -12.31 32.68
N LEU A 28 12.19 -11.18 32.95
CA LEU A 28 10.77 -11.09 33.28
C LEU A 28 10.15 -10.00 32.40
N GLY A 29 9.44 -10.44 31.38
CA GLY A 29 8.79 -9.56 30.42
C GLY A 29 7.99 -10.39 29.43
N PHE A 30 6.68 -10.47 29.64
CA PHE A 30 5.75 -10.77 28.56
C PHE A 30 6.08 -9.84 27.40
N SER A 31 6.39 -10.40 26.23
CA SER A 31 6.72 -9.62 25.05
C SER A 31 5.48 -8.87 24.58
N ARG A 32 5.30 -7.63 25.06
CA ARG A 32 4.41 -6.65 24.45
C ARG A 32 4.74 -6.62 22.95
N PRO A 33 3.81 -6.93 22.04
CA PRO A 33 4.11 -6.89 20.62
C PRO A 33 4.64 -5.51 20.25
N MET A 34 5.80 -5.44 19.61
CA MET A 34 6.40 -4.14 19.25
C MET A 34 5.41 -3.32 18.42
N GLY A 35 5.32 -2.02 18.72
CA GLY A 35 4.45 -1.11 18.00
C GLY A 35 4.94 -0.89 16.57
N LEU A 36 4.06 -1.11 15.59
CA LEU A 36 4.33 -0.85 14.18
C LEU A 36 4.61 0.65 13.92
N ARG A 37 5.44 0.93 12.92
CA ARG A 37 5.67 2.25 12.31
C ARG A 37 4.63 2.46 11.20
N ILE A 38 3.63 3.30 11.46
CA ILE A 38 2.48 3.49 10.57
C ILE A 38 2.53 4.89 9.95
N CYS A 39 2.41 4.95 8.63
CA CYS A 39 2.22 6.17 7.86
C CYS A 39 0.76 6.27 7.43
N LEU A 40 0.03 7.27 7.91
CA LEU A 40 -1.31 7.60 7.41
C LEU A 40 -1.20 8.76 6.43
N VAL A 41 -1.87 8.71 5.28
CA VAL A 41 -1.72 9.72 4.22
C VAL A 41 -3.06 10.38 3.92
N SER A 42 -3.18 11.67 4.22
CA SER A 42 -4.39 12.42 3.89
C SER A 42 -4.39 12.88 2.43
N PRO A 43 -5.51 12.72 1.70
CA PRO A 43 -5.68 13.23 0.35
C PRO A 43 -5.95 14.74 0.29
N PHE A 44 -6.33 15.36 1.41
CA PHE A 44 -6.75 16.77 1.48
C PHE A 44 -5.72 17.66 2.20
N ALA A 45 -5.83 18.97 1.97
CA ALA A 45 -4.95 19.94 2.62
C ALA A 45 -5.28 20.06 4.11
N TRP A 46 -4.34 19.70 4.99
CA TRP A 46 -4.47 19.73 6.46
C TRP A 46 -4.84 21.12 7.02
N SER A 47 -4.51 22.17 6.27
CA SER A 47 -4.95 23.55 6.54
C SER A 47 -6.47 23.80 6.49
N GLN A 48 -7.27 22.86 5.97
CA GLN A 48 -8.72 23.03 5.75
C GLN A 48 -9.53 21.95 6.50
N PRO A 49 -10.66 22.31 7.13
CA PRO A 49 -11.63 21.35 7.66
C PRO A 49 -12.14 20.40 6.57
N HIS A 50 -12.06 19.10 6.83
CA HIS A 50 -12.50 18.04 5.92
C HIS A 50 -12.80 16.76 6.69
N ASP A 51 -13.89 16.07 6.36
CA ASP A 51 -14.32 14.79 6.93
C ASP A 51 -13.16 13.77 7.05
N VAL A 52 -12.50 13.45 5.94
CA VAL A 52 -11.31 12.57 5.93
C VAL A 52 -10.14 13.08 6.80
N ASN A 53 -9.91 14.40 6.94
CA ASN A 53 -8.86 14.91 7.84
C ASN A 53 -9.21 14.65 9.31
N GLU A 54 -10.49 14.82 9.67
CA GLU A 54 -10.99 14.53 11.02
C GLU A 54 -10.90 13.03 11.31
N HIS A 55 -11.28 12.19 10.35
CA HIS A 55 -11.14 10.73 10.44
C HIS A 55 -9.68 10.31 10.68
N VAL A 56 -8.76 10.75 9.80
CA VAL A 56 -7.31 10.44 9.89
C VAL A 56 -6.71 10.93 11.20
N ALA A 57 -7.10 12.10 11.70
CA ALA A 57 -6.61 12.62 12.98
C ALA A 57 -7.09 11.76 14.18
N GLY A 58 -8.36 11.34 14.18
CA GLY A 58 -8.92 10.50 15.23
C GLY A 58 -8.27 9.12 15.30
N ILE A 59 -8.18 8.40 14.17
CA ILE A 59 -7.50 7.08 14.14
C ILE A 59 -6.01 7.19 14.47
N ALA A 60 -5.32 8.27 14.06
CA ALA A 60 -3.91 8.47 14.41
C ALA A 60 -3.69 8.57 15.92
N ARG A 61 -4.59 9.29 16.61
CA ARG A 61 -4.56 9.46 18.07
C ARG A 61 -4.74 8.12 18.78
N GLU A 62 -5.72 7.31 18.37
CA GLU A 62 -6.02 6.04 19.03
C GLU A 62 -4.99 4.94 18.70
N LEU A 63 -4.49 4.86 17.46
CA LEU A 63 -3.37 3.98 17.10
C LEU A 63 -2.09 4.29 17.91
N ARG A 64 -1.82 5.56 18.24
CA ARG A 64 -0.72 5.91 19.17
C ARG A 64 -0.98 5.43 20.59
N LYS A 65 -2.22 5.48 21.10
CA LYS A 65 -2.57 4.91 22.42
C LYS A 65 -2.41 3.39 22.46
N LEU A 66 -2.63 2.70 21.34
CA LEU A 66 -2.33 1.27 21.16
C LEU A 66 -0.82 0.96 21.09
N GLY A 67 0.05 1.99 21.14
CA GLY A 67 1.50 1.85 21.21
C GLY A 67 2.23 1.92 19.87
N HIS A 68 1.55 2.30 18.79
CA HIS A 68 2.16 2.44 17.46
C HIS A 68 2.86 3.78 17.27
N ALA A 69 3.94 3.80 16.49
CA ALA A 69 4.60 5.02 16.03
C ALA A 69 3.89 5.51 14.77
N VAL A 70 2.98 6.50 14.90
CA VAL A 70 2.13 6.96 13.79
C VAL A 70 2.52 8.34 13.29
N THR A 71 2.88 8.43 12.01
CA THR A 71 3.14 9.68 11.28
C THR A 71 2.03 9.94 10.27
N VAL A 72 1.50 11.16 10.22
CA VAL A 72 0.53 11.57 9.19
C VAL A 72 1.25 12.37 8.10
N LEU A 73 1.25 11.89 6.86
CA LEU A 73 1.69 12.67 5.70
C LEU A 73 0.50 13.43 5.09
N ALA A 74 0.67 14.73 4.88
CA ALA A 74 -0.38 15.57 4.32
C ALA A 74 0.18 16.69 3.43
N SER A 75 -0.72 17.37 2.72
CA SER A 75 -0.44 18.66 2.09
C SER A 75 -0.97 19.80 2.96
N SER A 76 -0.45 21.04 2.83
CA SER A 76 -1.02 22.20 3.53
C SER A 76 -0.67 23.52 2.83
N ASN A 77 -1.60 24.47 2.85
CA ASN A 77 -1.41 25.80 2.27
C ASN A 77 -1.06 26.87 3.33
N ARG A 78 -0.86 26.47 4.60
CA ARG A 78 -0.40 27.38 5.67
C ARG A 78 1.13 27.37 5.71
N ALA A 79 1.74 28.56 5.65
CA ALA A 79 3.19 28.73 5.67
C ALA A 79 3.87 28.10 6.91
N ARG A 80 3.23 28.17 8.08
CA ARG A 80 3.72 27.55 9.33
C ARG A 80 3.80 26.02 9.23
N ASP A 81 2.79 25.39 8.63
CA ASP A 81 2.69 23.93 8.51
C ASP A 81 3.76 23.43 7.50
N LEU A 82 3.95 24.16 6.40
CA LEU A 82 5.01 23.92 5.41
C LEU A 82 6.42 24.07 6.00
N ALA A 83 6.63 25.03 6.91
CA ALA A 83 7.89 25.21 7.61
C ALA A 83 8.16 24.10 8.64
N ALA A 84 7.12 23.64 9.35
CA ALA A 84 7.21 22.50 10.25
C ALA A 84 7.53 21.19 9.50
N GLY A 85 6.83 20.92 8.38
CA GLY A 85 7.07 19.74 7.55
C GLY A 85 8.49 19.67 6.99
N ARG A 86 9.07 20.80 6.56
CA ARG A 86 10.48 20.86 6.13
C ARG A 86 11.48 20.55 7.24
N ARG A 87 11.23 20.98 8.48
CA ARG A 87 12.08 20.62 9.64
C ARG A 87 11.96 19.12 9.94
N ALA A 88 10.74 18.61 10.05
CA ALA A 88 10.52 17.18 10.27
C ALA A 88 11.19 16.28 9.21
N LEU A 89 11.26 16.70 7.94
CA LEU A 89 12.01 15.98 6.90
C LEU A 89 13.53 15.96 7.11
N LEU A 90 14.11 16.97 7.76
CA LEU A 90 15.53 17.00 8.14
C LEU A 90 15.76 16.19 9.43
N ASP A 91 14.82 16.27 10.37
CA ASP A 91 14.88 15.68 11.70
C ASP A 91 14.35 14.22 11.75
N GLY A 92 14.43 13.48 10.62
CA GLY A 92 14.11 12.04 10.58
C GLY A 92 12.63 11.67 10.76
N LEU A 93 11.71 12.62 10.50
CA LEU A 93 10.27 12.58 10.72
C LEU A 93 9.81 12.66 12.20
N ASP A 94 10.55 13.39 13.04
CA ASP A 94 10.09 13.70 14.42
C ASP A 94 8.95 14.74 14.45
N ALA A 95 7.79 14.35 13.91
CA ALA A 95 6.53 15.09 14.00
C ALA A 95 5.32 14.18 13.79
N GLU A 96 4.23 14.46 14.52
CA GLU A 96 2.96 13.75 14.33
C GLU A 96 2.35 13.92 12.93
N VAL A 97 2.55 15.10 12.32
CA VAL A 97 2.06 15.46 10.99
C VAL A 97 3.18 16.10 10.19
N VAL A 98 3.57 15.49 9.08
CA VAL A 98 4.61 15.97 8.18
C VAL A 98 3.97 16.49 6.89
N VAL A 99 4.03 17.80 6.69
CA VAL A 99 3.56 18.43 5.46
C VAL A 99 4.63 18.32 4.37
N VAL A 100 4.36 17.52 3.34
CA VAL A 100 5.30 17.26 2.24
C VAL A 100 5.19 18.28 1.09
N GLY A 101 4.15 19.12 1.07
CA GLY A 101 4.06 20.22 0.10
C GLY A 101 2.72 20.98 0.12
N PRO A 102 2.57 22.02 -0.72
CA PRO A 102 1.31 22.74 -0.90
C PRO A 102 0.32 21.94 -1.75
N ALA A 103 -0.97 22.22 -1.56
CA ALA A 103 -2.06 21.65 -2.35
C ALA A 103 -2.64 22.73 -3.28
N VAL A 104 -2.36 22.63 -4.58
CA VAL A 104 -2.87 23.59 -5.57
C VAL A 104 -4.27 23.14 -6.00
N PRO A 105 -5.33 23.92 -5.75
CA PRO A 105 -6.70 23.50 -6.02
C PRO A 105 -6.93 23.30 -7.52
N ILE A 106 -7.55 22.17 -7.91
CA ILE A 106 -7.84 21.82 -9.32
C ILE A 106 -8.72 22.89 -10.00
N SER A 107 -9.57 23.56 -9.22
CA SER A 107 -10.34 24.72 -9.67
C SER A 107 -10.67 25.63 -8.49
N ARG A 108 -11.10 26.87 -8.75
CA ARG A 108 -11.54 27.83 -7.71
C ARG A 108 -12.68 27.32 -6.80
N ARG A 109 -13.35 26.21 -7.16
CA ARG A 109 -14.42 25.57 -6.37
C ARG A 109 -14.02 24.21 -5.79
N SER A 110 -12.87 23.66 -6.17
CA SER A 110 -12.40 22.35 -5.71
C SER A 110 -11.79 22.41 -4.31
N ARG A 111 -12.18 21.47 -3.44
CA ARG A 111 -11.46 21.15 -2.19
C ARG A 111 -10.30 20.18 -2.41
N ILE A 112 -10.28 19.47 -3.53
CA ILE A 112 -9.17 18.62 -3.95
C ILE A 112 -8.08 19.53 -4.52
N GLY A 113 -6.92 19.50 -3.88
CA GLY A 113 -5.70 20.14 -4.37
C GLY A 113 -4.70 19.10 -4.84
N VAL A 114 -4.16 19.28 -6.04
CA VAL A 114 -3.04 18.46 -6.53
C VAL A 114 -1.79 18.85 -5.74
N PRO A 115 -1.05 17.90 -5.16
CA PRO A 115 0.19 18.20 -4.47
C PRO A 115 1.29 18.56 -5.50
N VAL A 116 1.71 19.83 -5.55
CA VAL A 116 2.72 20.33 -6.51
C VAL A 116 4.09 20.39 -5.85
N GLY A 117 5.12 19.87 -6.52
CA GLY A 117 6.49 19.78 -6.00
C GLY A 117 6.67 18.78 -4.84
N ALA A 118 5.58 18.19 -4.33
CA ALA A 118 5.60 17.37 -3.13
C ALA A 118 6.18 15.96 -3.34
N ARG A 119 6.35 15.48 -4.59
CA ARG A 119 6.76 14.09 -4.86
C ARG A 119 8.14 13.77 -4.27
N ALA A 120 9.12 14.66 -4.42
CA ALA A 120 10.46 14.44 -3.86
C ALA A 120 10.42 14.35 -2.32
N ASN A 121 9.69 15.26 -1.67
CA ASN A 121 9.49 15.25 -0.22
C ASN A 121 8.71 14.02 0.27
N LEU A 122 7.72 13.54 -0.51
CA LEU A 122 6.99 12.32 -0.24
C LEU A 122 7.90 11.08 -0.33
N SER A 123 8.68 10.96 -1.41
CA SER A 123 9.63 9.86 -1.57
C SER A 123 10.69 9.87 -0.46
N LEU A 124 11.18 11.05 -0.07
CA LEU A 124 12.08 11.22 1.06
C LEU A 124 11.42 10.81 2.39
N ALA A 125 10.17 11.23 2.65
CA ALA A 125 9.43 10.84 3.85
C ALA A 125 9.21 9.32 3.92
N LEU A 126 8.79 8.69 2.82
CA LEU A 126 8.59 7.23 2.77
C LEU A 126 9.90 6.47 3.02
N ALA A 127 11.03 6.97 2.51
CA ALA A 127 12.36 6.37 2.73
C ALA A 127 12.89 6.57 4.17
N LEU A 128 12.79 7.79 4.72
CA LEU A 128 13.22 8.09 6.10
C LEU A 128 12.36 7.37 7.14
N GLY A 129 11.05 7.34 6.90
CA GLY A 129 10.08 6.82 7.86
C GLY A 129 10.18 5.32 8.12
N ARG A 130 10.76 4.54 7.20
CA ARG A 130 10.92 3.07 7.32
C ARG A 130 9.65 2.41 7.87
N PHE A 131 8.52 2.73 7.24
CA PHE A 131 7.21 2.33 7.73
C PHE A 131 6.97 0.84 7.51
N ASP A 132 6.26 0.21 8.45
CA ASP A 132 5.74 -1.15 8.31
C ASP A 132 4.46 -1.13 7.45
N VAL A 133 3.65 -0.08 7.61
CA VAL A 133 2.38 0.16 6.89
C VAL A 133 2.31 1.60 6.38
N VAL A 134 1.87 1.79 5.14
CA VAL A 134 1.45 3.06 4.54
C VAL A 134 -0.03 2.96 4.17
N HIS A 135 -0.88 3.68 4.88
CA HIS A 135 -2.32 3.72 4.66
C HIS A 135 -2.71 5.05 4.00
N GLY A 136 -3.19 5.01 2.75
CA GLY A 136 -3.71 6.17 2.04
C GLY A 136 -5.24 6.21 1.99
N PHE A 137 -5.82 7.37 2.26
CA PHE A 137 -7.27 7.58 2.28
C PHE A 137 -7.72 8.27 0.97
N GLU A 138 -8.86 7.85 0.41
CA GLU A 138 -9.38 8.29 -0.90
C GLU A 138 -8.32 8.27 -2.05
N PRO A 139 -7.69 7.13 -2.36
CA PRO A 139 -6.82 7.02 -3.55
C PRO A 139 -7.60 7.09 -4.88
N GLY A 140 -8.94 7.07 -4.81
CA GLY A 140 -9.86 7.41 -5.90
C GLY A 140 -9.76 8.85 -6.43
N LEU A 141 -8.85 9.66 -5.86
CA LEU A 141 -8.61 11.07 -6.19
C LEU A 141 -7.15 11.30 -6.64
N PRO A 142 -6.86 12.34 -7.46
CA PRO A 142 -5.50 12.74 -7.84
C PRO A 142 -4.79 13.42 -6.66
N SER A 143 -4.49 12.64 -5.63
CA SER A 143 -4.16 13.10 -4.27
C SER A 143 -2.78 12.65 -3.82
N LEU A 144 -2.36 13.11 -2.63
CA LEU A 144 -1.14 12.62 -1.98
C LEU A 144 -1.24 11.13 -1.64
N SER A 145 -2.43 10.65 -1.22
CA SER A 145 -2.70 9.24 -0.92
C SER A 145 -2.43 8.33 -2.10
N TYR A 146 -2.91 8.70 -3.30
CA TYR A 146 -2.62 7.96 -4.53
C TYR A 146 -1.10 7.89 -4.80
N LEU A 147 -0.40 9.01 -4.71
CA LEU A 147 1.05 9.04 -4.94
C LEU A 147 1.81 8.22 -3.90
N ALA A 148 1.39 8.25 -2.63
CA ALA A 148 2.01 7.49 -1.56
C ALA A 148 1.79 5.98 -1.75
N LEU A 149 0.56 5.55 -2.02
CA LEU A 149 0.24 4.15 -2.29
C LEU A 149 0.83 3.62 -3.60
N ARG A 150 1.19 4.50 -4.54
CA ARG A 150 1.91 4.15 -5.78
C ARG A 150 3.45 4.17 -5.62
N ASP A 151 4.00 4.84 -4.60
CA ASP A 151 5.45 4.93 -4.40
C ASP A 151 5.92 4.20 -3.10
N ALA A 152 5.01 3.72 -2.25
CA ALA A 152 5.29 3.01 -0.99
C ALA A 152 6.03 1.68 -1.18
N GLN A 153 6.97 1.37 -0.29
CA GLN A 153 7.67 0.06 -0.20
C GLN A 153 7.22 -0.77 1.01
N ALA A 154 6.36 -0.20 1.85
CA ALA A 154 5.73 -0.85 3.00
C ALA A 154 4.45 -1.60 2.57
N LEU A 155 3.79 -2.28 3.52
CA LEU A 155 2.43 -2.78 3.32
C LEU A 155 1.49 -1.60 3.06
N ALA A 156 0.68 -1.66 2.01
CA ALA A 156 -0.09 -0.55 1.49
C ALA A 156 -1.60 -0.80 1.66
N VAL A 157 -2.26 0.04 2.46
CA VAL A 157 -3.70 -0.06 2.75
C VAL A 157 -4.44 1.14 2.14
N ALA A 158 -5.59 0.89 1.51
CA ALA A 158 -6.41 1.92 0.87
C ALA A 158 -7.81 1.96 1.47
N THR A 159 -8.16 3.04 2.20
CA THR A 159 -9.54 3.30 2.62
C THR A 159 -10.26 4.22 1.65
N PHE A 160 -11.45 3.82 1.24
CA PHE A 160 -12.43 4.65 0.52
C PHE A 160 -13.55 5.06 1.47
N LEU A 161 -13.89 6.35 1.50
CA LEU A 161 -14.90 6.91 2.43
C LEU A 161 -16.15 7.45 1.71
N SER A 162 -16.17 7.41 0.37
CA SER A 162 -17.25 8.02 -0.41
C SER A 162 -17.41 7.36 -1.78
N PRO A 163 -18.63 6.92 -2.16
CA PRO A 163 -18.89 6.35 -3.49
C PRO A 163 -18.73 7.39 -4.62
N GLU A 164 -18.79 8.69 -4.30
CA GLU A 164 -18.60 9.77 -5.29
C GLU A 164 -17.13 10.01 -5.67
N ARG A 165 -16.16 9.60 -4.85
CA ARG A 165 -14.75 10.06 -4.91
C ARG A 165 -13.81 9.07 -5.59
N LEU A 166 -14.31 8.35 -6.59
CA LEU A 166 -13.62 7.20 -7.21
C LEU A 166 -13.00 7.48 -8.59
N GLY A 167 -13.20 8.67 -9.16
CA GLY A 167 -12.91 8.96 -10.57
C GLY A 167 -11.46 8.78 -11.05
N TYR A 168 -10.48 8.82 -10.14
CA TYR A 168 -9.05 8.77 -10.45
C TYR A 168 -8.37 7.51 -9.87
N PRO A 169 -7.38 6.89 -10.54
CA PRO A 169 -6.86 7.26 -11.84
C PRO A 169 -7.79 6.86 -13.00
N PRO A 170 -7.89 7.70 -14.05
CA PRO A 170 -8.87 7.52 -15.13
C PRO A 170 -8.57 6.28 -15.99
N GLY A 171 -7.29 6.02 -16.30
CA GLY A 171 -6.87 4.90 -17.14
C GLY A 171 -6.87 3.57 -16.41
N ARG A 172 -7.32 2.49 -17.07
CA ARG A 172 -7.34 1.12 -16.52
C ARG A 172 -5.96 0.70 -16.00
N ALA A 173 -4.93 0.74 -16.85
CA ALA A 173 -3.55 0.42 -16.49
C ALA A 173 -2.98 1.23 -15.30
N GLN A 174 -3.52 2.41 -15.00
CA GLN A 174 -3.12 3.18 -13.80
C GLN A 174 -3.81 2.68 -12.53
N ARG A 175 -5.05 2.17 -12.63
CA ARG A 175 -5.74 1.48 -11.52
C ARG A 175 -5.12 0.12 -11.26
N ASP A 176 -4.84 -0.65 -12.31
CA ASP A 176 -4.21 -1.98 -12.19
C ASP A 176 -2.83 -1.87 -11.50
N ARG A 177 -2.02 -0.87 -11.87
CA ARG A 177 -0.74 -0.54 -11.20
C ARG A 177 -0.89 -0.04 -9.76
N LEU A 178 -2.04 0.49 -9.36
CA LEU A 178 -2.31 0.82 -7.97
C LEU A 178 -2.71 -0.45 -7.21
N LEU A 179 -3.68 -1.21 -7.74
CA LEU A 179 -4.18 -2.45 -7.15
C LEU A 179 -3.07 -3.48 -6.90
N ALA A 180 -2.19 -3.71 -7.88
CA ALA A 180 -1.03 -4.59 -7.75
C ALA A 180 -0.05 -4.18 -6.64
N ARG A 181 -0.18 -2.96 -6.10
CA ARG A 181 0.64 -2.45 -4.99
C ARG A 181 -0.10 -2.40 -3.66
N LEU A 182 -1.41 -2.59 -3.61
CA LEU A 182 -2.18 -2.62 -2.37
C LEU A 182 -2.15 -4.03 -1.75
N ASP A 183 -2.21 -4.10 -0.42
CA ASP A 183 -2.28 -5.34 0.37
C ASP A 183 -3.65 -5.51 1.04
N ALA A 184 -4.38 -4.40 1.22
CA ALA A 184 -5.77 -4.41 1.67
C ALA A 184 -6.55 -3.23 1.09
N LEU A 185 -7.82 -3.48 0.78
CA LEU A 185 -8.82 -2.49 0.41
C LEU A 185 -9.82 -2.39 1.57
N VAL A 186 -10.14 -1.16 1.98
CA VAL A 186 -11.04 -0.88 3.09
C VAL A 186 -12.11 0.10 2.59
N ALA A 187 -13.35 -0.10 3.03
CA ALA A 187 -14.45 0.83 2.78
C ALA A 187 -15.17 1.16 4.09
N THR A 188 -15.71 2.37 4.22
CA THR A 188 -16.42 2.77 5.44
C THR A 188 -17.86 2.25 5.54
N THR A 189 -18.43 1.81 4.42
CA THR A 189 -19.78 1.21 4.31
C THR A 189 -19.83 0.22 3.15
N GLU A 190 -20.76 -0.74 3.19
CA GLU A 190 -21.02 -1.68 2.08
C GLU A 190 -21.29 -0.95 0.76
N ALA A 191 -22.13 0.08 0.76
CA ALA A 191 -22.40 0.89 -0.44
C ALA A 191 -21.14 1.59 -1.00
N THR A 192 -20.17 1.91 -0.15
CA THR A 192 -18.86 2.42 -0.59
C THR A 192 -17.98 1.30 -1.12
N ALA A 193 -18.03 0.10 -0.53
CA ALA A 193 -17.32 -1.08 -1.01
C ALA A 193 -17.81 -1.49 -2.41
N GLU A 194 -19.12 -1.60 -2.62
CA GLU A 194 -19.73 -1.91 -3.92
C GLU A 194 -19.32 -0.90 -5.01
N ALA A 195 -19.46 0.40 -4.72
CA ALA A 195 -19.08 1.47 -5.64
C ALA A 195 -17.57 1.45 -5.95
N ALA A 196 -16.72 1.23 -4.93
CA ALA A 196 -15.28 1.12 -5.09
C ALA A 196 -14.88 -0.12 -5.89
N ALA A 197 -15.42 -1.29 -5.58
CA ALA A 197 -15.15 -2.57 -6.24
C ALA A 197 -15.47 -2.54 -7.76
N ALA A 198 -16.55 -1.85 -8.16
CA ALA A 198 -16.88 -1.63 -9.57
C ALA A 198 -15.78 -0.91 -10.38
N ARG A 199 -14.84 -0.23 -9.71
CA ARG A 199 -13.74 0.52 -10.33
C ARG A 199 -12.34 0.04 -9.95
N PHE A 200 -12.22 -0.51 -8.75
CA PHE A 200 -11.03 -1.05 -8.11
C PHE A 200 -11.35 -2.47 -7.61
N PRO A 201 -11.36 -3.48 -8.50
CA PRO A 201 -11.74 -4.84 -8.13
C PRO A 201 -10.83 -5.43 -7.06
N GLY A 202 -11.43 -6.13 -6.10
CA GLY A 202 -10.74 -6.79 -4.99
C GLY A 202 -11.71 -7.09 -3.85
N GLN A 203 -11.22 -7.75 -2.81
CA GLN A 203 -11.96 -7.98 -1.56
C GLN A 203 -11.80 -6.76 -0.65
N TYR A 204 -12.90 -6.29 -0.06
CA TYR A 204 -12.93 -5.12 0.82
C TYR A 204 -13.24 -5.55 2.25
N GLU A 205 -12.49 -5.01 3.20
CA GLU A 205 -12.88 -5.02 4.62
C GLU A 205 -13.73 -3.77 4.90
N VAL A 206 -14.90 -3.94 5.52
CA VAL A 206 -15.77 -2.83 5.88
C VAL A 206 -15.48 -2.39 7.31
N ILE A 207 -14.77 -1.27 7.45
CA ILE A 207 -14.35 -0.70 8.75
C ILE A 207 -14.91 0.72 8.83
N GLY A 208 -15.77 0.96 9.82
CA GLY A 208 -16.61 2.16 9.89
C GLY A 208 -15.85 3.50 10.02
N GLU A 209 -16.57 4.61 9.79
CA GLU A 209 -16.05 5.93 10.18
C GLU A 209 -15.95 6.04 11.70
N GLY A 210 -14.83 6.54 12.22
CA GLY A 210 -14.70 6.78 13.66
C GLY A 210 -15.35 8.10 14.13
N VAL A 211 -15.96 8.08 15.32
CA VAL A 211 -16.44 9.26 16.08
C VAL A 211 -15.74 9.42 17.43
N ASP A 212 -15.70 10.64 17.95
CA ASP A 212 -15.20 10.92 19.31
C ASP A 212 -16.39 11.06 20.28
N PRO A 213 -16.68 10.03 21.11
CA PRO A 213 -17.86 10.03 21.98
C PRO A 213 -17.76 11.03 23.15
N VAL A 214 -16.57 11.57 23.44
CA VAL A 214 -16.37 12.61 24.46
C VAL A 214 -16.65 13.99 23.87
N LEU A 215 -16.21 14.24 22.63
CA LEU A 215 -16.51 15.49 21.93
C LEU A 215 -18.02 15.65 21.65
N PHE A 216 -18.71 14.54 21.37
CA PHE A 216 -20.14 14.50 21.09
C PHE A 216 -20.94 13.91 22.26
N GLU A 217 -20.57 14.25 23.50
CA GLU A 217 -21.40 13.93 24.66
C GLU A 217 -22.74 14.72 24.60
N PRO A 218 -23.91 14.08 24.87
CA PRO A 218 -25.19 14.78 24.88
C PRO A 218 -25.29 15.84 25.98
N ASP A 219 -25.94 16.96 25.67
CA ASP A 219 -26.31 18.03 26.61
C ASP A 219 -27.83 17.99 26.86
N ALA A 220 -28.34 18.87 27.73
CA ALA A 220 -29.76 19.07 27.97
C ALA A 220 -30.53 19.30 26.66
N LYS A 221 -31.34 18.30 26.29
CA LYS A 221 -32.06 18.28 25.01
C LYS A 221 -33.12 19.36 24.93
N ARG A 222 -33.04 20.17 23.87
CA ARG A 222 -34.02 21.20 23.49
C ARG A 222 -34.95 20.67 22.41
N ASN A 223 -36.12 21.30 22.25
CA ASN A 223 -37.02 21.12 21.10
C ASN A 223 -36.38 21.71 19.83
N LEU A 224 -35.30 21.09 19.37
CA LEU A 224 -34.44 21.56 18.29
C LEU A 224 -34.22 20.44 17.28
N ILE A 225 -34.60 20.72 16.03
CA ILE A 225 -34.28 19.91 14.86
C ILE A 225 -33.02 20.50 14.21
N VAL A 226 -32.05 19.66 13.85
CA VAL A 226 -30.91 20.05 13.02
C VAL A 226 -31.01 19.28 11.71
N LEU A 227 -31.06 19.99 10.58
CA LEU A 227 -31.11 19.40 9.25
C LEU A 227 -29.80 19.70 8.52
N GLU A 228 -29.07 18.69 8.05
CA GLU A 228 -27.94 18.94 7.15
C GLU A 228 -28.48 19.49 5.83
N TRP A 229 -28.03 20.67 5.44
CA TRP A 229 -28.59 21.38 4.30
C TRP A 229 -27.75 21.21 3.03
N ARG A 230 -28.44 20.90 1.93
CA ARG A 230 -27.90 20.90 0.56
C ARG A 230 -28.76 21.79 -0.35
N PRO A 231 -28.16 22.58 -1.28
CA PRO A 231 -28.92 23.50 -2.14
C PRO A 231 -29.99 22.85 -3.02
N ASN A 232 -29.80 21.57 -3.38
CA ASN A 232 -30.63 20.86 -4.35
C ASN A 232 -31.77 20.04 -3.70
N GLU A 233 -31.72 19.81 -2.38
CA GLU A 233 -32.62 18.91 -1.65
C GLU A 233 -33.89 19.63 -1.15
N ARG A 234 -34.60 20.29 -2.07
CA ARG A 234 -35.77 21.13 -1.75
C ARG A 234 -36.96 20.34 -1.21
N ALA A 235 -37.09 19.05 -1.57
CA ALA A 235 -38.16 18.18 -1.06
C ALA A 235 -37.99 17.95 0.46
N LEU A 236 -36.82 17.46 0.87
CA LEU A 236 -36.42 17.24 2.26
C LEU A 236 -36.65 18.48 3.14
N VAL A 237 -36.15 19.65 2.70
CA VAL A 237 -36.28 20.91 3.45
C VAL A 237 -37.75 21.37 3.56
N ARG A 238 -38.59 21.15 2.54
CA ARG A 238 -40.04 21.44 2.61
C ARG A 238 -40.77 20.47 3.55
N GLY A 239 -40.38 19.21 3.59
CA GLY A 239 -40.89 18.22 4.55
C GLY A 239 -40.65 18.68 5.99
N ALA A 240 -39.40 19.04 6.30
CA ALA A 240 -39.04 19.58 7.62
C ALA A 240 -39.74 20.90 7.97
N PHE A 241 -40.00 21.79 6.99
CA PHE A 241 -40.78 23.01 7.23
C PHE A 241 -42.26 22.72 7.56
N ARG A 242 -42.90 21.75 6.89
CA ARG A 242 -44.29 21.36 7.21
C ARG A 242 -44.40 20.80 8.63
N ALA A 243 -43.49 19.89 8.99
CA ALA A 243 -43.42 19.37 10.35
C ALA A 243 -43.19 20.47 11.42
N LEU A 244 -42.40 21.50 11.08
CA LEU A 244 -42.15 22.64 11.98
C LEU A 244 -43.39 23.55 12.15
N GLU A 245 -44.27 23.62 11.16
CA GLU A 245 -45.57 24.32 11.26
C GLU A 245 -46.52 23.61 12.24
N GLU A 246 -46.47 22.28 12.31
CA GLU A 246 -47.26 21.44 13.24
C GLU A 246 -46.72 21.43 14.68
N LEU A 247 -45.42 21.70 14.87
CA LEU A 247 -44.71 21.61 16.15
C LEU A 247 -44.38 23.00 16.72
N PRO A 248 -45.30 23.74 17.38
CA PRO A 248 -45.14 25.18 17.68
C PRO A 248 -43.91 25.55 18.52
N ASP A 249 -43.55 24.73 19.50
CA ASP A 249 -42.45 25.01 20.45
C ASP A 249 -41.06 24.54 19.97
N TRP A 250 -40.92 24.21 18.68
CA TRP A 250 -39.68 23.69 18.10
C TRP A 250 -38.89 24.72 17.28
N GLU A 251 -37.57 24.62 17.29
CA GLU A 251 -36.65 25.34 16.41
C GLU A 251 -36.07 24.41 15.34
N LEU A 252 -35.69 24.97 14.18
CA LEU A 252 -34.98 24.26 13.11
C LEU A 252 -33.68 24.99 12.75
N VAL A 253 -32.55 24.29 12.83
CA VAL A 253 -31.26 24.77 12.32
C VAL A 253 -30.92 24.04 11.02
N LEU A 254 -30.83 24.81 9.94
CA LEU A 254 -30.28 24.38 8.66
C LEU A 254 -28.74 24.44 8.77
N LEU A 255 -28.12 23.27 8.97
CA LEU A 255 -26.69 23.09 9.17
C LEU A 255 -25.94 22.99 7.83
N ARG A 256 -24.99 23.89 7.60
CA ARG A 256 -24.09 23.86 6.43
C ARG A 256 -22.71 23.34 6.81
N THR A 257 -22.36 22.18 6.26
CA THR A 257 -21.05 21.50 6.43
C THR A 257 -20.07 21.84 5.30
N LYS A 258 -20.60 22.29 4.15
CA LYS A 258 -19.85 22.76 2.97
C LYS A 258 -19.87 24.33 2.92
N PRO A 259 -18.99 24.98 2.11
CA PRO A 259 -18.95 26.45 2.02
C PRO A 259 -20.23 27.03 1.42
N LEU A 260 -20.38 28.35 1.41
CA LEU A 260 -21.58 29.02 0.92
C LEU A 260 -21.83 28.74 -0.58
N ALA A 261 -22.71 27.78 -0.86
CA ALA A 261 -23.19 27.44 -2.20
C ALA A 261 -24.56 28.06 -2.54
N GLY A 262 -25.24 28.66 -1.55
CA GLY A 262 -26.54 29.30 -1.70
C GLY A 262 -27.12 29.74 -0.35
N ARG A 263 -28.31 30.32 -0.37
CA ARG A 263 -29.11 30.64 0.83
C ARG A 263 -30.41 29.84 0.78
N PRO A 264 -30.83 29.17 1.86
CA PRO A 264 -32.15 28.55 1.92
C PRO A 264 -33.24 29.62 1.91
N THR A 265 -34.34 29.35 1.19
CA THR A 265 -35.55 30.18 1.24
C THR A 265 -36.36 29.78 2.46
N ILE A 266 -36.52 30.71 3.42
CA ILE A 266 -37.28 30.49 4.66
C ILE A 266 -38.69 31.10 4.52
N PRO A 267 -39.78 30.31 4.69
CA PRO A 267 -41.16 30.81 4.67
C PRO A 267 -41.39 31.95 5.67
N ARG A 268 -42.29 32.90 5.33
CA ARG A 268 -42.51 34.09 6.18
C ARG A 268 -42.94 33.74 7.61
N LEU A 269 -43.78 32.71 7.75
CA LEU A 269 -44.30 32.21 9.03
C LEU A 269 -43.20 31.62 9.93
N LEU A 270 -42.10 31.12 9.35
CA LEU A 270 -41.04 30.40 10.06
C LEU A 270 -39.79 31.24 10.35
N ARG A 271 -39.77 32.54 9.98
CA ARG A 271 -38.57 33.40 10.09
C ARG A 271 -38.02 33.60 11.50
N GLY A 272 -38.83 33.38 12.53
CA GLY A 272 -38.40 33.44 13.94
C GLY A 272 -37.88 32.11 14.51
N ARG A 273 -38.13 30.99 13.81
CA ARG A 273 -37.89 29.61 14.30
C ARG A 273 -36.92 28.80 13.44
N VAL A 274 -36.60 29.28 12.24
CA VAL A 274 -35.63 28.67 11.33
C VAL A 274 -34.35 29.50 11.29
N HIS A 275 -33.23 28.87 11.65
CA HIS A 275 -31.91 29.48 11.65
C HIS A 275 -30.97 28.76 10.68
N VAL A 276 -29.91 29.43 10.25
CA VAL A 276 -28.89 28.85 9.36
C VAL A 276 -27.54 28.95 10.05
N ARG A 277 -26.88 27.81 10.29
CA ARG A 277 -25.53 27.77 10.88
C ARG A 277 -24.54 27.11 9.91
N THR A 278 -23.27 27.48 10.02
CA THR A 278 -22.19 26.87 9.23
C THR A 278 -21.13 26.32 10.18
N SER A 279 -21.02 25.01 10.25
CA SER A 279 -20.05 24.30 11.09
C SER A 279 -19.36 23.25 10.24
N ARG A 280 -18.04 23.41 10.04
CA ARG A 280 -17.28 22.67 9.00
C ARG A 280 -16.36 21.58 9.57
N ASP A 281 -16.16 21.57 10.88
CA ASP A 281 -15.41 20.58 11.66
C ASP A 281 -16.24 20.17 12.89
N GLY A 282 -15.92 19.03 13.47
CA GLY A 282 -16.63 18.41 14.58
C GLY A 282 -16.74 19.32 15.80
N PRO A 283 -15.67 20.00 16.26
CA PRO A 283 -15.77 20.96 17.37
C PRO A 283 -16.76 22.10 17.13
N ALA A 284 -16.95 22.56 15.89
CA ALA A 284 -18.00 23.55 15.58
C ALA A 284 -19.41 22.94 15.45
N ARG A 285 -19.54 21.61 15.27
CA ARG A 285 -20.82 20.89 15.18
C ARG A 285 -21.29 20.42 16.57
N ALA A 286 -20.37 19.97 17.43
CA ALA A 286 -20.68 19.33 18.71
C ALA A 286 -21.67 20.11 19.61
N PRO A 287 -21.48 21.41 19.93
CA PRO A 287 -22.42 22.13 20.80
C PRO A 287 -23.84 22.27 20.22
N LEU A 288 -23.98 22.23 18.90
CA LEU A 288 -25.28 22.26 18.23
C LEU A 288 -25.98 20.89 18.29
N LEU A 289 -25.23 19.81 18.07
CA LEU A 289 -25.76 18.45 18.07
C LEU A 289 -26.06 17.96 19.49
N ALA A 290 -25.21 18.30 20.47
CA ALA A 290 -25.39 17.93 21.88
C ALA A 290 -26.77 18.37 22.42
N GLN A 291 -27.25 19.57 22.05
CA GLN A 291 -28.56 20.09 22.46
C GLN A 291 -29.73 19.71 21.55
N ALA A 292 -29.46 19.19 20.34
CA ALA A 292 -30.51 18.85 19.37
C ALA A 292 -31.24 17.56 19.76
N SER A 293 -32.57 17.56 19.66
CA SER A 293 -33.39 16.36 19.91
C SER A 293 -33.55 15.49 18.68
N VAL A 294 -33.55 16.11 17.49
CA VAL A 294 -33.78 15.42 16.20
C VAL A 294 -32.73 15.87 15.19
N PHE A 295 -32.18 14.94 14.42
CA PHE A 295 -31.28 15.23 13.31
C PHE A 295 -31.83 14.65 12.00
N VAL A 296 -31.91 15.49 10.96
CA VAL A 296 -32.31 15.09 9.61
C VAL A 296 -31.05 15.07 8.73
N PRO A 297 -30.57 13.90 8.28
CA PRO A 297 -29.46 13.82 7.34
C PRO A 297 -29.85 14.38 5.97
N ALA A 298 -28.88 14.91 5.23
CA ALA A 298 -29.04 15.22 3.81
C ALA A 298 -28.94 13.93 2.97
N LEU A 299 -29.63 13.89 1.83
CA LEU A 299 -29.61 12.73 0.91
C LEU A 299 -28.20 12.52 0.32
N ALA A 300 -27.51 13.61 0.00
CA ALA A 300 -26.08 13.63 -0.32
C ALA A 300 -25.28 14.21 0.87
N GLY A 301 -25.56 13.70 2.07
CA GLY A 301 -25.00 14.11 3.35
C GLY A 301 -23.52 13.82 3.52
N LEU A 302 -23.06 13.83 4.76
CA LEU A 302 -21.79 13.21 5.17
C LEU A 302 -22.13 12.19 6.26
N GLU A 303 -21.77 10.92 6.07
CA GLU A 303 -22.04 9.86 7.06
C GLU A 303 -21.44 10.20 8.42
N ARG A 304 -20.22 10.76 8.46
CA ARG A 304 -19.66 11.44 9.63
C ARG A 304 -20.65 12.29 10.44
N VAL A 305 -21.45 13.13 9.78
CA VAL A 305 -22.34 14.09 10.47
C VAL A 305 -23.60 13.39 11.00
N ARG A 306 -24.07 12.34 10.32
CA ARG A 306 -25.07 11.41 10.85
C ARG A 306 -24.55 10.73 12.11
N LEU A 307 -23.34 10.15 12.04
CA LEU A 307 -22.70 9.44 13.15
C LEU A 307 -22.43 10.36 14.36
N GLU A 308 -21.97 11.58 14.13
CA GLU A 308 -21.79 12.60 15.16
C GLU A 308 -23.12 13.00 15.84
N ALA A 309 -24.21 13.10 15.07
CA ALA A 309 -25.54 13.35 15.62
C ALA A 309 -26.06 12.17 16.44
N SER A 310 -25.82 10.94 15.98
CA SER A 310 -26.13 9.71 16.72
C SER A 310 -25.36 9.64 18.04
N ALA A 311 -24.04 9.88 18.04
CA ALA A 311 -23.21 9.93 19.25
C ALA A 311 -23.69 11.00 20.24
N ALA A 312 -24.06 12.18 19.71
CA ALA A 312 -24.69 13.26 20.47
C ALA A 312 -26.10 12.95 20.99
N GLY A 313 -26.67 11.77 20.72
CA GLY A 313 -27.99 11.37 21.19
C GLY A 313 -29.14 12.12 20.52
N CYS A 314 -29.00 12.46 19.23
CA CYS A 314 -30.12 12.91 18.41
C CYS A 314 -30.94 11.70 17.94
N ALA A 315 -32.27 11.80 17.92
CA ALA A 315 -33.08 10.88 17.14
C ALA A 315 -32.89 11.19 15.65
N ILE A 316 -32.40 10.22 14.87
CA ILE A 316 -32.20 10.38 13.43
C ILE A 316 -33.55 10.27 12.70
N ALA A 317 -33.93 11.31 11.97
CA ALA A 317 -35.14 11.38 11.16
C ALA A 317 -34.82 11.01 9.71
N ASP A 318 -34.84 9.70 9.45
CA ASP A 318 -34.46 9.05 8.19
C ASP A 318 -35.12 7.66 8.15
N PRO A 319 -36.43 7.59 7.83
CA PRO A 319 -37.12 6.32 7.68
C PRO A 319 -36.76 5.65 6.34
N PRO A 320 -36.97 4.32 6.21
CA PRO A 320 -36.82 3.63 4.93
C PRO A 320 -37.65 4.30 3.81
N GLY A 321 -37.06 4.43 2.62
CA GLY A 321 -37.70 5.09 1.47
C GLY A 321 -37.42 6.60 1.34
N THR A 322 -36.61 7.20 2.23
CA THR A 322 -36.33 8.65 2.22
C THR A 322 -35.55 9.12 0.98
N HIS A 323 -34.76 8.26 0.34
CA HIS A 323 -34.07 8.60 -0.90
C HIS A 323 -35.04 8.75 -2.08
N GLU A 324 -36.08 7.92 -2.13
CA GLU A 324 -37.14 7.93 -3.13
C GLU A 324 -38.22 8.97 -2.84
N GLN A 325 -38.55 9.17 -1.56
CA GLN A 325 -39.59 10.09 -1.08
C GLN A 325 -39.07 10.94 0.11
N PRO A 326 -38.34 12.03 -0.16
CA PRO A 326 -37.69 12.84 0.89
C PRO A 326 -38.67 13.52 1.86
N GLU A 327 -39.93 13.65 1.50
CA GLU A 327 -41.01 14.09 2.39
C GLU A 327 -41.23 13.15 3.60
N LEU A 328 -40.84 11.87 3.53
CA LEU A 328 -40.97 10.91 4.64
C LEU A 328 -40.14 11.29 5.87
N ALA A 329 -38.96 11.89 5.68
CA ALA A 329 -38.18 12.44 6.79
C ALA A 329 -38.94 13.57 7.52
N GLY A 330 -39.76 14.36 6.80
CA GLY A 330 -40.65 15.35 7.40
C GLY A 330 -41.73 14.71 8.29
N ALA A 331 -42.39 13.65 7.79
CA ALA A 331 -43.37 12.91 8.57
C ALA A 331 -42.76 12.24 9.82
N GLU A 332 -41.51 11.75 9.73
CA GLU A 332 -40.80 11.24 10.90
C GLU A 332 -40.41 12.37 11.87
N VAL A 333 -40.07 13.58 11.40
CA VAL A 333 -39.88 14.75 12.28
C VAL A 333 -41.14 15.09 13.06
N SER A 334 -42.33 15.12 12.44
CA SER A 334 -43.60 15.36 13.18
C SER A 334 -43.79 14.30 14.27
N ARG A 335 -43.68 13.01 13.91
CA ARG A 335 -43.80 11.88 14.85
C ARG A 335 -42.78 11.92 16.00
N LEU A 336 -41.53 12.28 15.72
CA LEU A 336 -40.47 12.43 16.74
C LEU A 336 -40.71 13.67 17.61
N GLY A 337 -41.29 14.74 17.07
CA GLY A 337 -41.64 15.94 17.83
C GLY A 337 -42.75 15.67 18.85
N GLU A 338 -43.84 15.04 18.39
CA GLU A 338 -45.03 14.71 19.18
C GLU A 338 -44.77 13.60 20.21
N ASN A 339 -44.13 12.49 19.80
CA ASN A 339 -43.96 11.32 20.65
C ASN A 339 -42.57 11.29 21.30
N ARG A 340 -42.48 11.83 22.52
CA ARG A 340 -41.26 11.86 23.34
C ARG A 340 -40.66 10.47 23.58
N GLU A 341 -41.48 9.47 23.91
CA GLU A 341 -41.02 8.12 24.24
C GLU A 341 -40.40 7.42 23.01
N PHE A 342 -41.04 7.56 21.84
CA PHE A 342 -40.49 7.07 20.57
C PHE A 342 -39.19 7.77 20.21
N ARG A 343 -39.10 9.08 20.45
CA ARG A 343 -37.88 9.87 20.22
C ARG A 343 -36.73 9.43 21.12
N GLU A 344 -36.99 9.25 22.42
CA GLU A 344 -35.97 8.82 23.39
C GLU A 344 -35.44 7.42 23.04
N ARG A 345 -36.31 6.44 22.75
CA ARG A 345 -35.88 5.10 22.29
C ARG A 345 -35.06 5.15 20.99
N LYS A 346 -35.44 6.01 20.02
CA LYS A 346 -34.70 6.11 18.75
C LYS A 346 -33.32 6.77 18.95
N ALA A 347 -33.24 7.79 19.81
CA ALA A 347 -31.98 8.46 20.17
C ALA A 347 -31.03 7.54 20.95
N GLU A 348 -31.55 6.77 21.91
CA GLU A 348 -30.76 5.79 22.68
C GLU A 348 -30.17 4.71 21.78
N ARG A 349 -30.99 4.13 20.90
CA ARG A 349 -30.52 3.15 19.90
C ARG A 349 -29.41 3.74 19.01
N ALA A 350 -29.63 4.91 18.42
CA ALA A 350 -28.65 5.56 17.57
C ALA A 350 -27.33 5.84 18.30
N ARG A 351 -27.40 6.26 19.58
CA ARG A 351 -26.22 6.49 20.43
C ARG A 351 -25.46 5.20 20.74
N SER A 352 -26.16 4.09 20.97
CA SER A 352 -25.54 2.78 21.17
C SER A 352 -24.78 2.33 19.92
N GLU A 353 -25.44 2.35 18.76
CA GLU A 353 -24.84 2.00 17.46
C GLU A 353 -23.62 2.89 17.15
N ALA A 354 -23.68 4.19 17.45
CA ALA A 354 -22.56 5.11 17.28
C ALA A 354 -21.39 4.89 18.27
N GLY A 355 -21.65 4.32 19.45
CA GLY A 355 -20.63 3.99 20.44
C GLY A 355 -19.70 2.87 19.97
N GLU A 356 -20.25 1.90 19.23
CA GLU A 356 -19.50 0.81 18.58
C GLU A 356 -18.54 1.35 17.51
N GLN A 357 -18.88 2.48 16.86
CA GLN A 357 -18.06 3.16 15.85
C GLN A 357 -17.15 4.27 16.42
N SER A 358 -16.74 4.16 17.69
CA SER A 358 -15.75 5.10 18.25
C SER A 358 -14.40 5.00 17.54
N PHE A 359 -13.62 6.09 17.52
CA PHE A 359 -12.25 6.06 16.99
C PHE A 359 -11.36 4.97 17.60
N ALA A 360 -11.64 4.55 18.84
CA ALA A 360 -10.88 3.51 19.52
C ALA A 360 -11.22 2.11 18.98
N ALA A 361 -12.49 1.85 18.66
CA ALA A 361 -12.93 0.62 18.01
C ALA A 361 -12.35 0.51 16.58
N VAL A 362 -12.53 1.55 15.77
CA VAL A 362 -11.98 1.64 14.40
C VAL A 362 -10.45 1.47 14.39
N ALA A 363 -9.74 2.04 15.37
CA ALA A 363 -8.30 1.85 15.49
C ALA A 363 -7.90 0.43 15.93
N ALA A 364 -8.75 -0.28 16.69
CA ALA A 364 -8.51 -1.67 17.07
C ALA A 364 -8.68 -2.62 15.87
N GLU A 365 -9.74 -2.43 15.07
CA GLU A 365 -9.97 -3.14 13.80
C GLU A 365 -8.81 -2.92 12.82
N LEU A 366 -8.41 -1.67 12.59
CA LEU A 366 -7.25 -1.34 11.76
C LEU A 366 -5.94 -1.94 12.31
N ASN A 367 -5.77 -2.00 13.63
CA ASN A 367 -4.61 -2.67 14.24
C ASN A 367 -4.61 -4.19 13.93
N GLU A 368 -5.75 -4.88 13.98
CA GLU A 368 -5.80 -6.30 13.65
C GLU A 368 -5.57 -6.56 12.16
N LEU A 369 -6.10 -5.71 11.28
CA LEU A 369 -5.73 -5.69 9.85
C LEU A 369 -4.21 -5.51 9.67
N TYR A 370 -3.59 -4.49 10.28
CA TYR A 370 -2.14 -4.30 10.15
C TYR A 370 -1.33 -5.47 10.73
N ARG A 371 -1.83 -6.13 11.78
CA ARG A 371 -1.19 -7.32 12.38
C ARG A 371 -1.35 -8.56 11.50
N SER A 372 -2.48 -8.73 10.81
CA SER A 372 -2.67 -9.84 9.87
C SER A 372 -1.72 -9.70 8.68
N LEU A 373 -1.61 -8.49 8.10
CA LEU A 373 -0.70 -8.19 7.00
C LEU A 373 0.78 -8.32 7.40
N THR A 374 1.16 -7.87 8.60
CA THR A 374 2.56 -7.98 9.06
C THR A 374 2.98 -9.40 9.43
N LYS A 375 2.05 -10.24 9.92
CA LYS A 375 2.29 -11.69 10.12
C LYS A 375 2.60 -12.40 8.79
N ARG A 376 1.86 -12.09 7.71
CA ARG A 376 2.12 -12.64 6.36
C ARG A 376 3.51 -12.29 5.80
N ARG A 377 4.18 -11.26 6.37
CA ARG A 377 5.48 -10.74 5.92
C ARG A 377 6.69 -11.30 6.70
N GLN A 378 6.50 -11.97 7.83
CA GLN A 378 7.62 -12.40 8.70
C GLN A 378 8.11 -13.82 8.39
N VAL A 379 9.16 -13.91 7.56
CA VAL A 379 10.10 -15.04 7.54
C VAL A 379 11.23 -14.75 8.55
N PRO A 380 11.70 -15.72 9.35
CA PRO A 380 12.41 -15.41 10.60
C PRO A 380 13.89 -15.02 10.46
N GLY A 381 14.31 -14.12 11.37
CA GLY A 381 15.50 -14.32 12.19
C GLY A 381 16.88 -14.04 11.58
N ARG A 382 17.50 -12.92 11.97
CA ARG A 382 18.97 -12.77 11.95
C ARG A 382 19.59 -13.57 13.10
N GLU A 383 19.90 -14.83 12.85
CA GLU A 383 21.05 -15.49 13.49
C GLU A 383 22.23 -15.50 12.48
N ALA A 384 23.34 -16.18 12.80
CA ALA A 384 24.60 -16.05 12.06
C ALA A 384 24.43 -16.23 10.54
N GLU A 385 25.12 -15.42 9.72
CA GLU A 385 25.03 -15.50 8.25
C GLU A 385 25.30 -16.94 7.78
N PRO A 386 24.31 -17.63 7.18
CA PRO A 386 24.52 -18.97 6.66
C PRO A 386 25.61 -18.96 5.59
N LEU A 387 26.44 -20.01 5.54
CA LEU A 387 27.50 -20.18 4.55
C LEU A 387 28.58 -19.08 4.59
N ALA A 388 28.78 -18.42 5.74
CA ALA A 388 29.78 -17.36 5.89
C ALA A 388 31.24 -17.82 5.67
N ASP A 389 31.48 -19.12 5.83
CA ASP A 389 32.72 -19.87 5.62
C ASP A 389 32.96 -20.31 4.16
N ARG A 390 31.90 -20.36 3.33
CA ARG A 390 32.00 -20.69 1.89
C ARG A 390 32.57 -19.51 1.10
N ASP A 391 33.24 -19.78 -0.02
CA ASP A 391 33.77 -18.73 -0.90
C ASP A 391 32.68 -17.92 -1.62
N TRP A 392 33.06 -16.78 -2.21
CA TRP A 392 32.16 -15.97 -3.04
C TRP A 392 32.27 -16.36 -4.51
N ILE A 393 31.14 -16.68 -5.13
CA ILE A 393 31.02 -16.96 -6.56
C ILE A 393 30.12 -15.93 -7.26
N VAL A 394 30.20 -15.90 -8.58
CA VAL A 394 29.22 -15.23 -9.45
C VAL A 394 28.43 -16.29 -10.18
N CYS A 395 27.10 -16.24 -10.08
CA CYS A 395 26.16 -17.17 -10.69
C CYS A 395 25.23 -16.44 -11.65
N ASP A 396 25.03 -16.94 -12.86
CA ASP A 396 24.02 -16.43 -13.79
C ASP A 396 22.85 -17.43 -13.85
N LEU A 397 21.64 -16.97 -13.52
CA LEU A 397 20.49 -17.83 -13.20
C LEU A 397 19.51 -18.07 -14.36
N HIS A 398 19.79 -17.56 -15.56
CA HIS A 398 18.89 -17.67 -16.70
C HIS A 398 19.70 -17.58 -18.00
N MET A 399 19.86 -18.69 -18.72
CA MET A 399 20.43 -18.71 -20.08
C MET A 399 20.06 -19.98 -20.86
N HIS A 400 20.29 -19.93 -22.17
CA HIS A 400 19.87 -20.96 -23.12
C HIS A 400 21.06 -21.50 -23.94
N THR A 401 20.91 -22.73 -24.42
CA THR A 401 21.85 -23.42 -25.33
C THR A 401 21.20 -23.65 -26.71
N SER A 402 21.93 -24.25 -27.64
CA SER A 402 21.43 -24.70 -28.95
C SER A 402 20.26 -25.69 -28.90
N TRP A 403 19.89 -26.21 -27.72
CA TRP A 403 18.65 -26.97 -27.51
C TRP A 403 17.40 -26.10 -27.47
N SER A 404 17.51 -24.82 -27.08
CA SER A 404 16.43 -23.84 -27.27
C SER A 404 16.30 -23.46 -28.74
N HIS A 405 15.07 -23.54 -29.26
CA HIS A 405 14.69 -23.28 -30.66
C HIS A 405 15.17 -21.94 -31.27
N ASP A 406 15.62 -20.99 -30.46
CA ASP A 406 16.05 -19.66 -30.85
C ASP A 406 17.40 -19.23 -30.23
N CYS A 407 18.18 -20.18 -29.73
CA CYS A 407 19.59 -20.01 -29.36
C CYS A 407 20.48 -20.91 -30.23
N ALA A 408 21.76 -20.55 -30.34
CA ALA A 408 22.77 -21.22 -31.17
C ALA A 408 24.11 -21.35 -30.43
N VAL A 409 24.06 -21.51 -29.10
CA VAL A 409 25.22 -21.63 -28.23
C VAL A 409 25.42 -23.09 -27.85
N ASP A 410 26.51 -23.69 -28.31
CA ASP A 410 26.86 -25.06 -27.97
C ASP A 410 27.14 -25.20 -26.45
N PRO A 411 26.66 -26.27 -25.78
CA PRO A 411 26.92 -26.53 -24.36
C PRO A 411 28.39 -26.48 -23.92
N ALA A 412 29.32 -26.97 -24.75
CA ALA A 412 30.75 -26.94 -24.44
C ALA A 412 31.32 -25.52 -24.56
N ASP A 413 30.93 -24.78 -25.61
CA ASP A 413 31.29 -23.36 -25.76
C ASP A 413 30.75 -22.51 -24.60
N LEU A 414 29.56 -22.83 -24.08
CA LEU A 414 28.97 -22.15 -22.92
C LEU A 414 29.81 -22.32 -21.65
N ILE A 415 30.22 -23.56 -21.32
CA ILE A 415 31.06 -23.87 -20.16
C ILE A 415 32.40 -23.14 -20.26
N MET A 416 33.11 -23.30 -21.39
CA MET A 416 34.40 -22.63 -21.62
C MET A 416 34.30 -21.11 -21.51
N HIS A 417 33.19 -20.52 -22.00
CA HIS A 417 32.99 -19.08 -21.91
C HIS A 417 32.67 -18.62 -20.48
N ALA A 418 31.82 -19.35 -19.75
CA ALA A 418 31.44 -19.04 -18.38
C ALA A 418 32.66 -19.03 -17.44
N GLU A 419 33.54 -20.04 -17.55
CA GLU A 419 34.81 -20.07 -16.82
C GLU A 419 35.73 -18.91 -17.23
N ALA A 420 35.88 -18.64 -18.53
CA ALA A 420 36.75 -17.57 -19.03
C ALA A 420 36.33 -16.16 -18.58
N ILE A 421 35.05 -15.94 -18.25
CA ILE A 421 34.55 -14.67 -17.68
C ILE A 421 34.43 -14.68 -16.14
N GLY A 422 34.81 -15.78 -15.50
CA GLY A 422 34.85 -15.94 -14.04
C GLY A 422 33.48 -16.16 -13.38
N LEU A 423 32.56 -16.86 -14.03
CA LEU A 423 31.39 -17.43 -13.34
C LEU A 423 31.81 -18.69 -12.57
N GLY A 424 31.29 -18.84 -11.36
CA GLY A 424 31.43 -20.07 -10.56
C GLY A 424 30.20 -20.97 -10.64
N ALA A 425 29.09 -20.46 -11.18
CA ALA A 425 27.91 -21.25 -11.46
C ALA A 425 27.08 -20.69 -12.62
N ILE A 426 26.34 -21.55 -13.33
CA ILE A 426 25.35 -21.18 -14.35
C ILE A 426 24.09 -22.03 -14.22
N ALA A 427 22.91 -21.45 -14.46
CA ALA A 427 21.68 -22.21 -14.67
C ALA A 427 21.34 -22.25 -16.16
N VAL A 428 21.29 -23.45 -16.72
CA VAL A 428 20.80 -23.69 -18.09
C VAL A 428 19.31 -23.96 -18.02
N THR A 429 18.53 -23.15 -18.72
CA THR A 429 17.07 -23.06 -18.57
C THR A 429 16.39 -23.05 -19.93
N ASP A 430 16.70 -24.07 -20.74
CA ASP A 430 16.23 -24.15 -22.13
C ASP A 430 14.70 -24.19 -22.25
N HIS A 431 14.16 -23.59 -23.31
CA HIS A 431 12.72 -23.37 -23.48
C HIS A 431 11.98 -24.69 -23.78
N ASN A 432 11.29 -25.25 -22.77
CA ASN A 432 10.49 -26.49 -22.87
C ASN A 432 11.32 -27.73 -23.33
N VAL A 433 12.61 -27.76 -23.00
CA VAL A 433 13.55 -28.84 -23.35
C VAL A 433 14.57 -28.97 -22.22
N PHE A 434 14.67 -30.14 -21.59
CA PHE A 434 15.59 -30.36 -20.47
C PHE A 434 16.95 -30.96 -20.90
N ALA A 435 17.02 -31.51 -22.13
CA ALA A 435 18.22 -32.20 -22.63
C ALA A 435 19.49 -31.34 -22.64
N GLY A 436 19.40 -30.05 -22.96
CA GLY A 436 20.55 -29.12 -22.96
C GLY A 436 21.13 -28.88 -21.57
N ALA A 437 20.28 -28.82 -20.54
CA ALA A 437 20.72 -28.72 -19.16
C ALA A 437 21.42 -30.01 -18.69
N LEU A 438 20.92 -31.18 -19.07
CA LEU A 438 21.56 -32.47 -18.79
C LEU A 438 22.91 -32.63 -19.50
N GLU A 439 23.02 -32.25 -20.76
CA GLU A 439 24.27 -32.28 -21.52
C GLU A 439 25.31 -31.35 -20.90
N THR A 440 24.93 -30.10 -20.62
CA THR A 440 25.84 -29.12 -20.00
C THR A 440 26.31 -29.59 -18.62
N ALA A 441 25.41 -30.15 -17.79
CA ALA A 441 25.77 -30.69 -16.48
C ALA A 441 26.62 -31.98 -16.56
N ALA A 442 26.52 -32.76 -17.64
CA ALA A 442 27.37 -33.92 -17.87
C ALA A 442 28.78 -33.52 -18.32
N LEU A 443 28.90 -32.52 -19.19
CA LEU A 443 30.17 -31.96 -19.66
C LEU A 443 30.94 -31.24 -18.54
N ALA A 444 30.25 -30.51 -17.67
CA ALA A 444 30.86 -29.75 -16.58
C ALA A 444 31.42 -30.60 -15.41
N ARG A 445 31.34 -31.94 -15.46
CA ARG A 445 31.84 -32.82 -14.38
C ARG A 445 33.35 -32.75 -14.15
N ASP A 446 34.10 -32.42 -15.20
CA ASP A 446 35.56 -32.25 -15.16
C ASP A 446 35.99 -30.78 -15.00
N HIS A 447 35.04 -29.89 -14.66
CA HIS A 447 35.21 -28.43 -14.52
C HIS A 447 34.94 -27.95 -13.09
N GLU A 448 35.43 -26.76 -12.73
CA GLU A 448 35.12 -26.12 -11.43
C GLU A 448 33.76 -25.38 -11.45
N LEU A 449 33.16 -25.23 -12.64
CA LEU A 449 31.89 -24.54 -12.87
C LEU A 449 30.69 -25.39 -12.43
N ILE A 450 29.89 -24.89 -11.48
CA ILE A 450 28.64 -25.55 -11.07
C ILE A 450 27.54 -25.28 -12.12
N VAL A 451 27.02 -26.33 -12.76
CA VAL A 451 25.85 -26.23 -13.63
C VAL A 451 24.59 -26.61 -12.84
N ILE A 452 23.66 -25.66 -12.69
CA ILE A 452 22.32 -25.89 -12.17
C ILE A 452 21.46 -26.38 -13.34
N PRO A 453 20.97 -27.64 -13.33
CA PRO A 453 20.10 -28.13 -14.38
C PRO A 453 18.70 -27.54 -14.21
N GLY A 454 18.15 -26.96 -15.28
CA GLY A 454 16.82 -26.37 -15.26
C GLY A 454 16.16 -26.34 -16.63
N GLU A 455 14.97 -25.75 -16.67
CA GLU A 455 14.11 -25.66 -17.87
C GLU A 455 13.24 -24.41 -17.73
N GLU A 456 13.00 -23.66 -18.81
CA GLU A 456 11.98 -22.60 -18.83
C GLU A 456 10.70 -23.13 -19.50
N ILE A 457 9.72 -23.47 -18.66
CA ILE A 457 8.47 -24.10 -19.07
C ILE A 457 7.45 -23.02 -19.45
N LYS A 458 6.88 -23.14 -20.65
CA LYS A 458 5.77 -22.31 -21.10
C LYS A 458 4.44 -22.93 -20.67
N THR A 459 3.73 -22.23 -19.78
CA THR A 459 2.42 -22.65 -19.25
C THR A 459 1.30 -22.40 -20.26
N ASP A 460 0.11 -22.96 -20.02
CA ASP A 460 -1.10 -22.69 -20.82
C ASP A 460 -1.63 -21.26 -20.59
N GLY A 461 -1.02 -20.29 -21.27
CA GLY A 461 -1.45 -18.88 -21.28
C GLY A 461 -1.15 -18.08 -20.01
N GLN A 462 -0.53 -18.69 -18.99
CA GLN A 462 -0.23 -18.06 -17.69
C GLN A 462 1.23 -17.61 -17.53
N GLY A 463 1.98 -17.53 -18.63
CA GLY A 463 3.38 -17.10 -18.68
C GLY A 463 4.40 -18.25 -18.64
N GLU A 464 5.62 -17.92 -18.26
CA GLU A 464 6.74 -18.86 -18.14
C GLU A 464 7.16 -19.04 -16.68
N VAL A 465 7.63 -20.24 -16.35
CA VAL A 465 8.16 -20.62 -15.04
C VAL A 465 9.43 -21.42 -15.26
N ILE A 466 10.52 -21.07 -14.57
CA ILE A 466 11.75 -21.84 -14.58
C ILE A 466 11.72 -22.84 -13.43
N GLY A 467 11.98 -24.11 -13.74
CA GLY A 467 12.37 -25.11 -12.75
C GLY A 467 13.89 -25.15 -12.65
N LEU A 468 14.45 -25.06 -11.44
CA LEU A 468 15.88 -25.26 -11.16
C LEU A 468 16.09 -26.54 -10.34
N PHE A 469 17.26 -27.16 -10.49
CA PHE A 469 17.62 -28.45 -9.87
C PHE A 469 16.70 -29.61 -10.30
N LEU A 470 16.22 -29.58 -11.55
CA LEU A 470 15.39 -30.63 -12.13
C LEU A 470 16.19 -31.92 -12.41
N ARG A 471 15.45 -33.02 -12.56
CA ARG A 471 15.95 -34.38 -12.85
C ARG A 471 15.34 -34.95 -14.13
N GLU A 472 14.16 -34.49 -14.53
CA GLU A 472 13.45 -34.90 -15.74
C GLU A 472 12.66 -33.72 -16.36
N GLU A 473 12.40 -33.80 -17.66
CA GLU A 473 11.71 -32.77 -18.45
C GLU A 473 10.25 -32.59 -18.00
N ILE A 474 9.79 -31.34 -17.93
CA ILE A 474 8.42 -31.02 -17.51
C ILE A 474 7.53 -30.80 -18.74
N PRO A 475 6.37 -31.47 -18.86
CA PRO A 475 5.49 -31.29 -20.01
C PRO A 475 5.06 -29.83 -20.23
N ARG A 476 5.29 -29.32 -21.46
CA ARG A 476 4.82 -28.01 -21.91
C ARG A 476 3.29 -27.89 -21.89
N GLY A 477 2.78 -26.68 -21.66
CA GLY A 477 1.33 -26.41 -21.73
C GLY A 477 0.52 -26.95 -20.53
N LEU A 478 1.17 -27.26 -19.42
CA LEU A 478 0.52 -27.39 -18.12
C LEU A 478 0.03 -26.01 -17.62
N SER A 479 -0.96 -25.98 -16.72
CA SER A 479 -1.29 -24.73 -16.02
C SER A 479 -0.15 -24.30 -15.09
N PHE A 480 -0.10 -23.02 -14.71
CA PHE A 480 0.93 -22.48 -13.79
C PHE A 480 1.04 -23.31 -12.50
N ALA A 481 -0.10 -23.67 -11.90
CA ALA A 481 -0.16 -24.46 -10.68
C ALA A 481 0.36 -25.90 -10.87
N GLU A 482 0.09 -26.51 -12.03
CA GLU A 482 0.58 -27.86 -12.36
C GLU A 482 2.07 -27.85 -12.69
N THR A 483 2.57 -26.82 -13.37
CA THR A 483 4.02 -26.61 -13.60
C THR A 483 4.76 -26.44 -12.28
N VAL A 484 4.25 -25.58 -11.38
CA VAL A 484 4.80 -25.41 -10.02
C VAL A 484 4.80 -26.74 -9.26
N ARG A 485 3.70 -27.51 -9.31
CA ARG A 485 3.63 -28.83 -8.68
C ARG A 485 4.67 -29.80 -9.27
N ALA A 486 4.81 -29.87 -10.59
CA ALA A 486 5.77 -30.75 -11.25
C ALA A 486 7.23 -30.41 -10.89
N ILE A 487 7.58 -29.12 -10.77
CA ILE A 487 8.89 -28.68 -10.26
C ILE A 487 9.10 -29.18 -8.82
N LYS A 488 8.11 -28.98 -7.94
CA LYS A 488 8.17 -29.39 -6.53
C LYS A 488 8.20 -30.91 -6.33
N GLU A 489 7.55 -31.69 -7.19
CA GLU A 489 7.57 -33.16 -7.18
C GLU A 489 8.97 -33.74 -7.46
N GLN A 490 9.88 -32.97 -8.07
CA GLN A 490 11.28 -33.33 -8.29
C GLN A 490 12.24 -32.81 -7.19
N ASP A 491 11.72 -32.25 -6.10
CA ASP A 491 12.45 -31.41 -5.13
C ASP A 491 13.14 -30.17 -5.76
N GLY A 492 12.66 -29.74 -6.94
CA GLY A 492 13.17 -28.59 -7.67
C GLY A 492 12.72 -27.25 -7.08
N LEU A 493 13.38 -26.18 -7.51
CA LEU A 493 13.08 -24.81 -7.10
C LEU A 493 12.32 -24.07 -8.19
N VAL A 494 11.26 -23.36 -7.77
CA VAL A 494 10.41 -22.53 -8.63
C VAL A 494 11.03 -21.15 -8.75
N TYR A 495 11.57 -20.85 -9.92
CA TYR A 495 12.10 -19.55 -10.30
C TYR A 495 11.10 -18.87 -11.24
N LEU A 496 10.64 -17.66 -10.91
CA LEU A 496 9.77 -16.89 -11.79
C LEU A 496 10.59 -15.89 -12.63
N PRO A 497 10.79 -16.15 -13.94
CA PRO A 497 11.53 -15.27 -14.83
C PRO A 497 10.71 -14.03 -15.21
N HIS A 498 11.43 -12.95 -15.55
CA HIS A 498 10.95 -11.69 -16.14
C HIS A 498 9.49 -11.25 -15.83
N PRO A 499 9.03 -11.26 -14.57
CA PRO A 499 7.59 -11.31 -14.20
C PRO A 499 6.75 -10.07 -14.53
N PHE A 500 7.37 -9.01 -15.04
CA PHE A 500 6.71 -7.77 -15.47
C PHE A 500 7.01 -7.38 -16.91
N ASP A 501 7.67 -8.25 -17.70
CA ASP A 501 7.88 -8.00 -19.13
C ASP A 501 6.61 -8.23 -19.93
N ARG A 502 5.89 -7.13 -20.15
CA ARG A 502 4.63 -7.09 -20.89
C ARG A 502 4.82 -7.25 -22.42
N LEU A 503 6.03 -7.55 -22.88
CA LEU A 503 6.32 -7.95 -24.26
C LEU A 503 6.35 -9.49 -24.43
N HIS A 504 6.45 -10.23 -23.33
CA HIS A 504 6.42 -11.69 -23.28
C HIS A 504 5.14 -12.19 -22.55
N SER A 505 4.98 -13.52 -22.44
CA SER A 505 3.88 -14.13 -21.71
C SER A 505 4.20 -14.09 -20.22
N ILE A 506 3.43 -13.32 -19.43
CA ILE A 506 3.60 -13.22 -17.97
C ILE A 506 2.35 -13.70 -17.22
N ALA A 507 2.55 -14.15 -15.98
CA ALA A 507 1.45 -14.49 -15.08
C ALA A 507 0.56 -13.28 -14.78
N GLU A 508 -0.76 -13.48 -14.77
CA GLU A 508 -1.68 -12.43 -14.34
C GLU A 508 -1.46 -12.07 -12.86
N PRO A 509 -1.69 -10.80 -12.44
CA PRO A 509 -1.48 -10.40 -11.05
C PRO A 509 -2.23 -11.24 -10.00
N ALA A 510 -3.40 -11.79 -10.34
CA ALA A 510 -4.16 -12.68 -9.47
C ALA A 510 -3.48 -14.06 -9.31
N THR A 511 -3.04 -14.67 -10.41
CA THR A 511 -2.24 -15.90 -10.41
C THR A 511 -0.96 -15.70 -9.59
N LEU A 512 -0.24 -14.62 -9.85
CA LEU A 512 0.98 -14.30 -9.12
C LEU A 512 0.71 -14.16 -7.61
N GLN A 513 -0.34 -13.43 -7.21
CA GLN A 513 -0.72 -13.27 -5.79
C GLN A 513 -1.10 -14.58 -5.10
N HIS A 514 -1.79 -15.50 -5.79
CA HIS A 514 -2.15 -16.80 -5.21
C HIS A 514 -0.92 -17.71 -5.00
N HIS A 515 0.03 -17.70 -5.93
CA HIS A 515 1.20 -18.59 -5.91
C HIS A 515 2.47 -17.96 -5.29
N LEU A 516 2.41 -16.77 -4.68
CA LEU A 516 3.58 -16.11 -4.06
C LEU A 516 4.32 -16.97 -3.03
N ALA A 517 3.60 -17.84 -2.32
CA ALA A 517 4.18 -18.72 -1.30
C ALA A 517 4.92 -19.94 -1.88
N GLU A 518 4.73 -20.22 -3.18
CA GLU A 518 5.25 -21.40 -3.88
C GLU A 518 6.46 -21.05 -4.78
N ILE A 519 6.67 -19.75 -5.05
CA ILE A 519 7.82 -19.22 -5.78
C ILE A 519 9.02 -19.09 -4.83
N ASP A 520 10.07 -19.88 -5.07
CA ASP A 520 11.27 -19.86 -4.25
C ASP A 520 12.22 -18.70 -4.61
N VAL A 521 12.28 -18.34 -5.90
CA VAL A 521 13.14 -17.28 -6.45
C VAL A 521 12.37 -16.41 -7.44
N PHE A 522 12.53 -15.09 -7.34
CA PHE A 522 11.83 -14.11 -8.17
C PHE A 522 12.85 -13.26 -8.94
N GLU A 523 12.81 -13.25 -10.28
CA GLU A 523 13.78 -12.52 -11.10
C GLU A 523 13.57 -10.99 -10.96
N VAL A 524 14.55 -10.30 -10.36
CA VAL A 524 14.53 -8.83 -10.18
C VAL A 524 15.44 -8.08 -11.16
N TYR A 525 16.25 -8.81 -11.93
CA TYR A 525 17.04 -8.26 -13.01
C TYR A 525 17.27 -9.29 -14.11
N ASN A 526 16.64 -9.05 -15.26
CA ASN A 526 16.92 -9.71 -16.52
C ASN A 526 17.62 -8.69 -17.44
N ALA A 527 18.76 -9.08 -18.02
CA ALA A 527 19.59 -8.20 -18.83
C ALA A 527 19.08 -7.98 -20.27
N ARG A 528 18.12 -8.80 -20.72
CA ARG A 528 17.50 -8.81 -22.05
C ARG A 528 16.21 -7.99 -22.11
N LEU A 529 15.72 -7.41 -21.02
CA LEU A 529 14.49 -6.60 -21.06
C LEU A 529 14.69 -5.29 -21.84
N LEU A 530 13.75 -4.97 -22.73
CA LEU A 530 13.78 -3.72 -23.52
C LEU A 530 13.61 -2.46 -22.65
N PHE A 531 12.93 -2.58 -21.51
CA PHE A 531 12.63 -1.46 -20.62
C PHE A 531 13.06 -1.77 -19.17
N GLU A 532 14.09 -1.05 -18.69
CA GLU A 532 14.58 -1.17 -17.30
C GLU A 532 13.49 -0.93 -16.24
N ALA A 533 12.40 -0.22 -16.61
CA ALA A 533 11.22 -0.04 -15.75
C ALA A 533 10.58 -1.38 -15.30
N TYR A 534 10.74 -2.47 -16.05
CA TYR A 534 10.28 -3.81 -15.66
C TYR A 534 11.18 -4.41 -14.57
N ASN A 535 12.51 -4.31 -14.70
CA ASN A 535 13.46 -4.68 -13.63
C ASN A 535 13.21 -3.85 -12.35
N GLU A 536 12.93 -2.56 -12.49
CA GLU A 536 12.55 -1.73 -11.33
C GLU A 536 11.22 -2.17 -10.69
N GLU A 537 10.24 -2.61 -11.48
CA GLU A 537 8.95 -3.10 -11.01
C GLU A 537 9.12 -4.43 -10.27
N ALA A 538 9.92 -5.34 -10.82
CA ALA A 538 10.31 -6.62 -10.23
C ALA A 538 11.04 -6.45 -8.89
N LEU A 539 12.09 -5.63 -8.85
CA LEU A 539 12.83 -5.32 -7.62
C LEU A 539 11.96 -4.68 -6.54
N ARG A 540 11.00 -3.82 -6.92
CA ARG A 540 10.03 -3.23 -5.99
C ARG A 540 9.06 -4.27 -5.45
N PHE A 541 8.58 -5.17 -6.29
CA PHE A 541 7.65 -6.23 -5.92
C PHE A 541 8.31 -7.24 -4.97
N ALA A 542 9.47 -7.79 -5.33
CA ALA A 542 10.21 -8.73 -4.49
C ALA A 542 10.56 -8.14 -3.11
N ARG A 543 10.98 -6.85 -3.05
CA ARG A 543 11.22 -6.15 -1.77
C ARG A 543 9.98 -5.98 -0.91
N LYS A 544 8.81 -5.77 -1.54
CA LYS A 544 7.54 -5.58 -0.84
C LYS A 544 7.10 -6.89 -0.16
N TYR A 545 7.10 -7.99 -0.92
CA TYR A 545 6.67 -9.32 -0.46
C TYR A 545 7.79 -10.14 0.20
N ASN A 546 8.99 -9.59 0.34
CA ASN A 546 10.18 -10.26 0.90
C ASN A 546 10.54 -11.58 0.20
N LEU A 547 10.41 -11.60 -1.13
CA LEU A 547 10.76 -12.74 -1.98
C LEU A 547 12.28 -12.83 -2.13
N THR A 548 12.80 -14.06 -2.22
CA THR A 548 14.19 -14.32 -2.62
C THR A 548 14.42 -13.77 -4.02
N MET A 549 15.51 -13.05 -4.24
CA MET A 549 15.75 -12.32 -5.49
C MET A 549 16.75 -13.09 -6.37
N GLY A 550 16.36 -13.34 -7.62
CA GLY A 550 17.23 -13.87 -8.67
C GLY A 550 17.59 -12.81 -9.71
N ALA A 551 18.64 -13.08 -10.48
CA ALA A 551 19.01 -12.31 -11.66
C ALA A 551 19.76 -13.19 -12.66
N GLY A 552 19.47 -13.00 -13.93
CA GLY A 552 20.13 -13.73 -15.03
C GLY A 552 20.31 -12.87 -16.27
N SER A 553 21.07 -13.39 -17.22
CA SER A 553 21.35 -12.71 -18.48
C SER A 553 20.28 -12.90 -19.54
N ASP A 554 19.54 -14.01 -19.49
CA ASP A 554 18.65 -14.46 -20.57
C ASP A 554 19.45 -14.54 -21.90
N ALA A 555 20.66 -15.10 -21.76
CA ALA A 555 21.63 -15.18 -22.84
C ALA A 555 21.24 -16.24 -23.85
N HIS A 556 21.15 -15.81 -25.10
CA HIS A 556 20.99 -16.67 -26.28
C HIS A 556 22.20 -16.58 -27.24
N VAL A 557 23.25 -15.88 -26.81
CA VAL A 557 24.55 -15.73 -27.49
C VAL A 557 25.62 -15.59 -26.39
N LEU A 558 26.82 -16.12 -26.63
CA LEU A 558 27.92 -16.09 -25.65
C LEU A 558 28.18 -14.69 -25.09
N GLN A 559 28.12 -13.64 -25.91
CA GLN A 559 28.36 -12.25 -25.50
C GLN A 559 27.30 -11.67 -24.55
N GLY A 560 26.18 -12.38 -24.33
CA GLY A 560 25.17 -12.07 -23.33
C GLY A 560 25.42 -12.70 -21.96
N VAL A 561 26.19 -13.79 -21.87
CA VAL A 561 26.39 -14.56 -20.64
C VAL A 561 27.04 -13.68 -19.56
N GLY A 562 26.53 -13.76 -18.32
CA GLY A 562 27.00 -12.96 -17.19
C GLY A 562 26.68 -11.47 -17.26
N THR A 563 25.80 -11.03 -18.17
CA THR A 563 25.34 -9.62 -18.22
C THR A 563 24.35 -9.26 -17.12
N GLY A 564 23.57 -10.23 -16.64
CA GLY A 564 22.88 -10.22 -15.36
C GLY A 564 23.32 -11.44 -14.56
N ALA A 565 23.61 -11.26 -13.27
CA ALA A 565 24.11 -12.33 -12.41
C ALA A 565 23.90 -12.02 -10.92
N MET A 566 24.09 -13.03 -10.07
CA MET A 566 24.10 -12.94 -8.61
C MET A 566 25.51 -13.17 -8.08
N ARG A 567 26.03 -12.25 -7.25
CA ARG A 567 27.19 -12.50 -6.39
C ARG A 567 26.69 -13.12 -5.09
N MET A 568 27.05 -14.37 -4.84
CA MET A 568 26.52 -15.18 -3.74
C MET A 568 27.62 -16.08 -3.15
N ARG A 569 27.34 -16.74 -2.02
CA ARG A 569 28.24 -17.77 -1.47
C ARG A 569 28.16 -19.04 -2.32
N ALA A 570 29.27 -19.76 -2.45
CA ALA A 570 29.27 -21.12 -2.98
C ALA A 570 28.31 -22.00 -2.17
N PHE A 571 27.67 -22.94 -2.85
CA PHE A 571 26.57 -23.75 -2.32
C PHE A 571 26.68 -25.18 -2.84
N ASP A 572 26.18 -26.14 -2.06
CA ASP A 572 25.94 -27.51 -2.48
C ASP A 572 24.43 -27.81 -2.45
N GLY A 573 23.86 -28.11 -3.63
CA GLY A 573 22.43 -28.40 -3.79
C GLY A 573 21.45 -27.21 -3.62
N PRO A 574 20.13 -27.47 -3.76
CA PRO A 574 19.09 -26.45 -3.77
C PRO A 574 18.88 -25.74 -2.42
N GLU A 575 19.12 -26.42 -1.28
CA GLU A 575 18.95 -25.82 0.05
C GLU A 575 19.99 -24.74 0.35
N GLU A 576 21.29 -25.05 0.14
CA GLU A 576 22.35 -24.06 0.31
C GLU A 576 22.24 -22.94 -0.71
N PHE A 577 21.78 -23.22 -1.93
CA PHE A 577 21.51 -22.22 -2.97
C PHE A 577 20.51 -21.17 -2.48
N LEU A 578 19.35 -21.59 -1.95
CA LEU A 578 18.36 -20.66 -1.39
C LEU A 578 18.87 -19.89 -0.17
N LEU A 579 19.64 -20.54 0.71
CA LEU A 579 20.26 -19.86 1.86
C LEU A 579 21.24 -18.78 1.40
N SER A 580 22.06 -19.09 0.39
CA SER A 580 23.02 -18.17 -0.21
C SER A 580 22.34 -16.96 -0.87
N LEU A 581 21.26 -17.18 -1.64
CA LEU A 581 20.49 -16.11 -2.29
C LEU A 581 19.90 -15.07 -1.32
N ARG A 582 19.59 -15.44 -0.06
CA ARG A 582 19.07 -14.49 0.95
C ARG A 582 20.02 -13.32 1.25
N SER A 583 21.32 -13.49 0.98
CA SER A 583 22.37 -12.47 1.18
C SER A 583 23.01 -11.98 -0.13
N ALA A 584 22.59 -12.53 -1.26
CA ALA A 584 23.23 -12.33 -2.55
C ALA A 584 23.00 -10.91 -3.12
N GLN A 585 23.91 -10.50 -4.01
CA GLN A 585 23.91 -9.16 -4.60
C GLN A 585 23.75 -9.27 -6.12
N VAL A 586 22.73 -8.60 -6.66
CA VAL A 586 22.53 -8.49 -8.12
C VAL A 586 23.70 -7.73 -8.75
N LEU A 587 24.44 -8.41 -9.63
CA LEU A 587 25.44 -7.82 -10.51
C LEU A 587 24.81 -7.49 -11.86
N ARG A 588 25.15 -6.31 -12.39
CA ARG A 588 24.66 -5.81 -13.68
C ARG A 588 25.85 -5.41 -14.53
N ARG A 589 26.03 -6.06 -15.68
CA ARG A 589 27.04 -5.74 -16.70
C ARG A 589 26.32 -5.46 -18.03
N PRO A 590 25.50 -4.39 -18.11
CA PRO A 590 24.57 -4.19 -19.22
C PRO A 590 25.30 -4.06 -20.57
N ARG A 591 24.82 -4.81 -21.56
CA ARG A 591 25.18 -4.69 -22.98
C ARG A 591 24.02 -4.07 -23.74
N SER A 592 24.28 -3.52 -24.94
CA SER A 592 23.21 -3.01 -25.80
C SER A 592 22.35 -4.17 -26.29
N LEU A 593 21.04 -4.11 -26.05
CA LEU A 593 20.08 -5.12 -26.52
C LEU A 593 20.07 -5.22 -28.05
N VAL A 594 20.21 -4.11 -28.76
CA VAL A 594 20.32 -4.08 -30.23
C VAL A 594 21.58 -4.82 -30.69
N TYR A 595 22.67 -4.73 -29.94
CA TYR A 595 23.92 -5.44 -30.23
C TYR A 595 23.77 -6.95 -30.00
N LEU A 596 23.20 -7.38 -28.86
CA LEU A 596 22.96 -8.79 -28.57
C LEU A 596 21.97 -9.43 -29.56
N GLN A 597 20.87 -8.74 -29.87
CA GLN A 597 19.88 -9.23 -30.84
C GLN A 597 20.44 -9.29 -32.27
N GLY A 598 21.29 -8.33 -32.66
CA GLY A 598 22.02 -8.37 -33.93
C GLY A 598 22.96 -9.59 -34.03
N LEU A 599 23.69 -9.91 -32.96
CA LEU A 599 24.52 -11.12 -32.90
C LEU A 599 23.69 -12.41 -33.00
N LYS A 600 22.54 -12.49 -32.31
CA LYS A 600 21.59 -13.62 -32.41
C LYS A 600 21.14 -13.85 -33.86
N TRP A 601 20.75 -12.78 -34.56
CA TRP A 601 20.34 -12.86 -35.96
C TRP A 601 21.48 -13.31 -36.89
N MET A 602 22.71 -12.85 -36.65
CA MET A 602 23.89 -13.29 -37.41
C MET A 602 24.24 -14.76 -37.16
N ALA A 603 24.10 -15.26 -35.93
CA ALA A 603 24.32 -16.67 -35.60
C ALA A 603 23.30 -17.58 -36.32
N GLN A 604 22.00 -17.31 -36.15
CA GLN A 604 20.92 -18.05 -36.80
C GLN A 604 20.99 -18.02 -38.34
N ALA A 605 21.45 -16.91 -38.93
CA ALA A 605 21.66 -16.82 -40.37
C ALA A 605 22.86 -17.65 -40.85
N LYS A 606 23.88 -17.84 -40.03
CA LYS A 606 25.10 -18.60 -40.37
C LYS A 606 24.86 -20.12 -40.35
N GLU A 607 23.97 -20.60 -39.48
CA GLU A 607 23.57 -22.01 -39.42
C GLU A 607 22.69 -22.42 -40.60
N ARG A 608 21.77 -21.56 -41.05
CA ARG A 608 20.91 -21.79 -42.22
C ARG A 608 21.64 -21.81 -43.58
N VAL A 609 22.96 -21.59 -43.59
CA VAL A 609 23.83 -21.52 -44.78
C VAL A 609 24.92 -22.61 -44.74
N ARG A 610 24.93 -23.45 -43.70
CA ARG A 610 25.69 -24.72 -43.65
C ARG A 610 24.80 -25.90 -44.02
#